data_AF-A0A352R3N4-F1
#
_entry.id   AF-A0A352R3N4-F1
#
_cell.length_a   1.000
_cell.length_b   1.000
_cell.length_c   1.000
_cell.angle_alpha   90.00
_cell.angle_beta   90.00
_cell.angle_gamma   90.00
#
_symmetry.space_group_name_H-M   'P 1'
#
loop_
_entity.id
_entity.type
_entity.pdbx_description
1 polymer ?
#
loop_
_entity_poly.entity_id
_entity_poly.type
_entity_poly.pdbx_seq_one_letter_code
_entity_poly.pdbx_strand_id
1 'polypeptide(L)'
;MKDISYALNGLLLKASRKAQTYILMLSLVFLAGLVASAQLVIYSSFEKRALVNELHQMNQQRDAMQEEWGQLLLEQSAWSAYSRVESLVSDELQMRVPSATDVIMARQP
;
A
#
# COMPACT_ATOMS: atom_id res chain seq x y z
N MET A 1 9.32 36.02 -71.12
CA MET A 1 9.90 36.13 -69.75
C MET A 1 8.87 35.88 -68.66
N LYS A 2 7.61 36.31 -68.80
CA LYS A 2 6.56 36.10 -67.78
C LYS A 2 6.17 34.62 -67.63
N ASP A 3 6.26 33.82 -68.69
CA ASP A 3 5.88 32.39 -68.72
C ASP A 3 6.74 31.54 -67.77
N ILE A 4 8.04 31.85 -67.68
CA ILE A 4 8.98 31.20 -66.76
C ILE A 4 8.63 31.56 -65.31
N SER A 5 8.20 32.80 -65.05
CA SER A 5 7.83 33.25 -63.70
C SER A 5 6.55 32.58 -63.20
N TYR A 6 5.53 32.38 -64.04
CA TYR A 6 4.30 31.67 -63.67
C TYR A 6 4.53 30.18 -63.43
N ALA A 7 5.38 29.55 -64.25
CA ALA A 7 5.77 28.16 -64.05
C ALA A 7 6.53 27.98 -62.72
N LEU A 8 7.44 28.91 -62.40
CA LEU A 8 8.19 28.90 -61.14
C LEU A 8 7.26 29.08 -59.92
N ASN A 9 6.34 30.03 -59.98
CA ASN A 9 5.36 30.26 -58.91
C ASN A 9 4.44 29.06 -58.70
N GLY A 10 3.98 28.41 -59.78
CA GLY A 10 3.17 27.20 -59.70
C GLY A 10 3.92 26.02 -59.07
N LEU A 11 5.22 25.89 -59.32
CA LEU A 11 6.06 24.83 -58.75
C LEU A 11 6.35 25.11 -57.26
N LEU A 12 6.65 26.35 -56.90
CA LEU A 12 6.85 26.79 -55.51
C LEU A 12 5.59 26.59 -54.66
N LEU A 13 4.40 26.94 -55.18
CA LEU A 13 3.13 26.72 -54.48
C LEU A 13 2.83 25.23 -54.25
N LYS A 14 3.13 24.37 -55.24
CA LYS A 14 2.96 22.91 -55.11
C LYS A 14 3.96 22.30 -54.12
N ALA A 15 5.20 22.77 -54.12
CA ALA A 15 6.24 22.34 -53.18
C ALA A 15 5.88 22.74 -51.74
N SER A 16 5.42 23.97 -51.53
CA SER A 16 4.95 24.47 -50.23
C SER A 16 3.74 23.69 -49.69
N ARG A 17 2.73 23.40 -50.54
CA ARG A 17 1.56 22.60 -50.14
C ARG A 17 1.92 21.17 -49.71
N LYS A 18 2.86 20.52 -50.42
CA LYS A 18 3.34 19.18 -50.01
C LYS A 18 4.03 19.24 -48.64
N ALA A 19 4.91 20.22 -48.42
CA ALA A 19 5.57 20.41 -47.13
C ALA A 19 4.56 20.67 -46.00
N GLN A 20 3.55 21.52 -46.23
CA GLN A 20 2.48 21.77 -45.25
C GLN A 20 1.68 20.50 -44.91
N THR A 21 1.41 19.64 -45.89
CA THR A 21 0.66 18.41 -45.66
C THR A 21 1.46 17.43 -44.80
N TYR A 22 2.77 17.30 -45.01
CA TYR A 22 3.64 16.47 -44.16
C TYR A 22 3.73 17.01 -42.73
N ILE A 23 3.83 18.32 -42.54
CA ILE A 23 3.84 18.94 -41.20
C ILE A 23 2.52 18.68 -40.48
N LEU A 24 1.38 18.83 -41.17
CA LEU A 24 0.07 18.54 -40.58
C LEU A 24 -0.06 17.07 -40.18
N MET A 25 0.33 16.14 -41.05
CA MET A 25 0.33 14.70 -40.73
C MET A 25 1.21 14.39 -39.51
N LEU A 26 2.42 14.96 -39.47
CA LEU A 26 3.33 14.77 -38.34
C LEU A 26 2.73 15.33 -37.04
N SER A 27 2.14 16.52 -37.08
CA SER A 27 1.48 17.14 -35.92
C SER A 27 0.32 16.30 -35.40
N LEU A 28 -0.45 15.67 -36.31
CA LEU A 28 -1.59 14.84 -35.96
C LEU A 28 -1.15 13.52 -35.32
N VAL A 29 -0.05 12.93 -35.79
CA VAL A 29 0.57 11.75 -35.17
C VAL A 29 1.05 12.07 -33.76
N PHE A 30 1.73 13.21 -33.55
CA PHE A 30 2.16 13.63 -32.22
C PHE A 30 0.98 13.91 -31.28
N LEU A 31 -0.07 14.57 -31.77
CA LEU A 31 -1.29 14.81 -31.00
C LEU A 31 -1.94 13.49 -30.56
N ALA A 32 -2.08 12.55 -31.50
CA ALA A 32 -2.63 11.22 -31.22
C ALA A 32 -1.76 10.47 -30.19
N GLY A 33 -0.44 10.53 -30.32
CA GLY A 33 0.50 9.96 -29.36
C GLY A 33 0.37 10.55 -27.96
N LEU A 34 0.21 11.87 -27.85
CA LEU A 34 -0.02 12.56 -26.59
C LEU A 34 -1.32 12.11 -25.91
N VAL A 35 -2.42 12.05 -26.66
CA VAL A 35 -3.72 11.61 -26.14
C VAL A 35 -3.66 10.15 -25.71
N ALA A 36 -3.06 9.28 -26.52
CA ALA A 36 -2.88 7.87 -26.18
C ALA A 36 -2.03 7.70 -24.91
N SER A 37 -0.94 8.45 -24.78
CA SER A 37 -0.10 8.45 -23.57
C SER A 37 -0.88 8.88 -22.34
N ALA A 38 -1.63 9.98 -22.42
CA ALA A 38 -2.45 10.47 -21.31
C ALA A 38 -3.48 9.41 -20.88
N GLN A 39 -4.16 8.78 -21.83
CA GLN A 39 -5.13 7.73 -21.54
C GLN A 39 -4.49 6.50 -20.87
N LEU A 40 -3.29 6.11 -21.33
CA LEU A 40 -2.55 4.96 -20.80
C LEU A 40 -2.11 5.22 -19.35
N VAL A 41 -1.66 6.45 -19.05
CA VAL A 41 -1.33 6.86 -17.68
C VAL A 41 -2.56 6.81 -16.77
N ILE A 42 -3.70 7.32 -17.21
CA ILE A 42 -4.96 7.29 -16.45
C ILE A 42 -5.36 5.84 -16.16
N TYR A 43 -5.32 4.98 -17.18
CA TYR A 43 -5.64 3.56 -17.02
C TYR A 43 -4.71 2.87 -16.02
N SER A 44 -3.40 3.11 -16.13
CA SER A 44 -2.42 2.57 -15.17
C SER A 44 -2.69 3.07 -13.74
N SER A 45 -3.11 4.33 -13.58
CA SER A 45 -3.45 4.86 -12.26
C SER A 45 -4.70 4.20 -11.68
N PHE A 46 -5.72 3.95 -12.51
CA PHE A 46 -6.94 3.27 -12.09
C PHE A 46 -6.67 1.85 -11.62
N GLU A 47 -5.94 1.07 -12.41
CA GLU A 47 -5.59 -0.32 -12.07
C GLU A 47 -4.76 -0.39 -10.77
N LYS A 48 -3.81 0.54 -10.61
CA LYS A 48 -3.01 0.66 -9.38
C LYS A 48 -3.88 0.87 -8.14
N ARG A 49 -4.97 1.64 -8.24
CA ARG A 49 -5.86 1.86 -7.09
C ARG A 49 -6.53 0.58 -6.63
N ALA A 50 -6.91 -0.30 -7.56
CA ALA A 50 -7.50 -1.59 -7.22
C ALA A 50 -6.50 -2.50 -6.49
N LEU A 51 -5.30 -2.69 -7.04
CA LEU A 51 -4.26 -3.51 -6.41
C LEU A 51 -3.82 -2.96 -5.05
N VAL A 52 -3.67 -1.64 -4.93
CA VAL A 52 -3.30 -1.02 -3.66
C VAL A 52 -4.39 -1.23 -2.62
N ASN A 53 -5.66 -1.14 -3.00
CA ASN A 53 -6.77 -1.39 -2.08
C ASN A 53 -6.77 -2.84 -1.57
N GLU A 54 -6.56 -3.82 -2.46
CA GLU A 54 -6.42 -5.23 -2.07
C GLU A 54 -5.24 -5.45 -1.11
N LEU A 55 -4.08 -4.89 -1.44
CA LEU A 55 -2.91 -4.94 -0.57
C LEU A 55 -3.17 -4.27 0.78
N HIS A 56 -3.94 -3.19 0.81
CA HIS A 56 -4.30 -2.51 2.05
C HIS A 56 -5.22 -3.39 2.93
N GLN A 57 -6.19 -4.09 2.33
CA GLN A 57 -7.06 -5.02 3.06
C GLN A 57 -6.27 -6.17 3.68
N MET A 58 -5.36 -6.78 2.92
CA MET A 58 -4.51 -7.86 3.43
C MET A 58 -3.60 -7.37 4.57
N ASN A 59 -3.02 -6.18 4.45
CA ASN A 59 -2.22 -5.59 5.53
C ASN A 59 -3.06 -5.31 6.77
N GLN A 60 -4.27 -4.78 6.63
CA GLN A 60 -5.17 -4.54 7.77
C GLN A 60 -5.48 -5.84 8.53
N GLN A 61 -5.73 -6.94 7.82
CA GLN A 61 -5.96 -8.24 8.46
C GLN A 61 -4.71 -8.72 9.22
N ARG A 62 -3.54 -8.59 8.61
CA ARG A 62 -2.27 -8.95 9.25
C ARG A 62 -2.00 -8.09 10.50
N ASP A 63 -2.23 -6.79 10.40
CA ASP A 63 -1.99 -5.85 11.50
C ASP A 63 -2.94 -6.14 12.68
N ALA A 64 -4.21 -6.49 12.40
CA ALA A 64 -5.16 -6.93 13.43
C ALA A 64 -4.70 -8.21 14.15
N MET A 65 -4.21 -9.21 13.41
CA MET A 65 -3.65 -10.43 14.01
C MET A 65 -2.39 -10.14 14.84
N GLN A 66 -1.55 -9.20 14.38
CA GLN A 66 -0.35 -8.79 15.10
C GLN A 66 -0.71 -8.10 16.43
N GLU A 67 -1.78 -7.30 16.44
CA GLU A 67 -2.30 -6.69 17.66
C GLU A 67 -2.77 -7.74 18.67
N GLU A 68 -3.61 -8.69 18.22
CA GLU A 68 -4.10 -9.79 19.06
C GLU A 68 -2.94 -10.64 19.61
N TRP A 69 -1.97 -10.99 18.76
CA TRP A 69 -0.77 -11.68 19.18
C TRP A 69 0.03 -10.89 20.23
N GLY A 70 0.13 -9.57 20.07
CA GLY A 70 0.77 -8.68 21.03
C GLY A 70 0.06 -8.71 22.39
N GLN A 71 -1.27 -8.68 22.39
CA GLN A 71 -2.08 -8.79 23.62
C GLN A 71 -1.86 -10.14 24.29
N LEU A 72 -1.93 -11.25 23.54
CA LEU A 72 -1.69 -12.59 24.06
C LEU A 72 -0.28 -12.77 24.62
N LEU A 73 0.73 -12.16 23.98
CA LEU A 73 2.11 -12.22 24.47
C LEU A 73 2.27 -11.46 25.80
N LEU A 74 1.60 -10.31 25.95
CA LEU A 74 1.57 -9.56 27.20
C LEU A 74 0.89 -10.38 28.29
N GLU A 75 -0.24 -11.01 28.00
CA GLU A 75 -0.89 -11.95 28.91
C GLU A 75 0.07 -13.07 29.32
N GLN A 76 0.67 -13.78 28.36
CA GLN A 76 1.61 -14.87 28.66
C GLN A 76 2.79 -14.40 29.54
N SER A 77 3.33 -13.22 29.27
CA SER A 77 4.43 -12.66 30.06
C SER A 77 4.02 -12.37 31.52
N ALA A 78 2.78 -11.91 31.74
CA ALA A 78 2.24 -11.65 33.06
C ALA A 78 2.01 -12.95 33.86
N TRP A 79 1.50 -14.01 33.23
CA TRP A 79 1.32 -15.31 33.86
C TRP A 79 2.66 -15.97 34.22
N SER A 80 3.68 -15.83 33.36
CA SER A 80 5.04 -16.32 33.63
C SER A 80 5.68 -15.58 34.81
N ALA A 81 5.51 -14.25 34.89
CA ALA A 81 5.97 -13.47 36.03
C ALA A 81 5.29 -13.91 37.33
N TYR A 82 3.97 -14.16 37.32
CA TYR A 82 3.23 -14.63 38.49
C TYR A 82 3.68 -16.02 38.94
N SER A 83 3.80 -16.98 38.01
CA SER A 83 4.30 -18.33 38.31
C SER A 83 5.71 -18.30 38.92
N ARG A 84 6.57 -17.41 38.43
CA ARG A 84 7.92 -17.24 38.98
C ARG A 84 7.92 -16.65 40.39
N VAL A 85 7.01 -15.72 40.68
CA VAL A 85 6.82 -15.17 42.04
C VAL A 85 6.30 -16.26 42.98
N GLU A 86 5.35 -17.08 42.56
CA GLU A 86 4.82 -18.20 43.36
C GLU A 86 5.90 -19.24 43.70
N SER A 87 6.76 -19.59 42.74
CA SER A 87 7.91 -20.47 43.02
C SER A 87 8.91 -19.83 43.98
N LEU A 88 9.17 -18.53 43.84
CA LEU A 88 10.09 -17.80 44.73
C LEU A 88 9.55 -17.76 46.16
N VAL A 89 8.24 -17.53 46.33
CA VAL A 89 7.60 -17.53 47.66
C VAL A 89 7.55 -18.94 48.26
N SER A 90 7.32 -19.98 47.45
CA SER A 90 7.33 -21.37 47.93
C SER A 90 8.72 -21.83 48.37
N ASP A 91 9.76 -21.48 47.61
CA ASP A 91 11.13 -21.93 47.87
C ASP A 91 11.86 -21.07 48.92
N GLU A 92 11.67 -19.76 48.92
CA GLU A 92 12.41 -18.84 49.80
C GLU A 92 11.66 -18.55 51.12
N LEU A 93 10.32 -18.61 51.13
CA LEU A 93 9.51 -18.43 52.35
C LEU A 93 8.94 -19.74 52.95
N GLN A 94 9.23 -20.92 52.38
CA GLN A 94 8.64 -22.21 52.80
C GLN A 94 7.10 -22.21 52.92
N MET A 95 6.42 -21.38 52.13
CA MET A 95 4.95 -21.34 52.16
C MET A 95 4.38 -22.59 51.50
N ARG A 96 3.76 -23.47 52.29
CA ARG A 96 2.91 -24.56 51.81
C ARG A 96 1.46 -24.11 51.77
N VAL A 97 0.74 -24.44 50.69
CA VAL A 97 -0.72 -24.29 50.62
C VAL A 97 -1.32 -25.14 51.75
N PRO A 98 -1.99 -24.54 52.75
CA PRO A 98 -2.47 -25.28 53.91
C PRO A 98 -3.56 -26.28 53.50
N SER A 99 -3.48 -27.48 54.06
CA SER A 99 -4.52 -28.50 53.92
C SER A 99 -5.82 -27.98 54.55
N ALA A 100 -6.98 -28.44 54.07
CA ALA A 100 -8.30 -28.04 54.59
C ALA A 100 -8.46 -28.26 56.12
N THR A 101 -7.61 -29.10 56.72
CA THR A 101 -7.55 -29.37 58.16
C THR A 101 -6.85 -28.27 58.98
N ASP A 102 -6.09 -27.38 58.35
CA ASP A 102 -5.30 -26.31 59.02
C ASP A 102 -5.97 -24.92 58.91
N VAL A 103 -7.15 -24.82 58.30
CA VAL A 103 -7.90 -23.56 58.16
C VAL A 103 -8.76 -23.33 59.40
N ILE A 104 -8.22 -22.59 60.37
CA ILE A 104 -9.01 -22.03 61.48
C ILE A 104 -9.62 -20.69 61.04
N MET A 105 -10.93 -20.69 60.82
CA MET A 105 -11.70 -19.47 60.55
C MET A 105 -11.73 -18.61 61.83
N ALA A 106 -10.91 -17.56 61.87
CA ALA A 106 -10.95 -16.59 62.95
C ALA A 106 -12.31 -15.87 62.92
N ARG A 107 -13.15 -16.13 63.92
CA ARG A 107 -14.42 -15.42 64.13
C ARG A 107 -14.10 -13.96 64.40
N GLN A 108 -14.43 -13.10 63.43
CA GLN A 108 -14.35 -11.65 63.55
C GLN A 108 -15.36 -11.16 64.61
N PRO A 109 -15.00 -10.21 65.49
CA PRO A 109 -15.94 -9.57 66.41
C PRO A 109 -16.95 -8.68 65.69
#